data_AF-A0A0D0DGJ3-F1
#
_entry.id   AF-A0A0D0DGJ3-F1
#
_cell.length_a   1.000
_cell.length_b   1.000
_cell.length_c   1.000
_cell.angle_alpha   90.00
_cell.angle_beta   90.00
_cell.angle_gamma   90.00
#
_symmetry.space_group_name_H-M   'P 1'
#
loop_
_entity.id
_entity.type
_entity.pdbx_description
1 polymer ?
#
loop_
_entity_poly.entity_id
_entity_poly.type
_entity_poly.pdbx_seq_one_letter_code
_entity_poly.pdbx_strand_id
1 'polypeptide(L)'
;MSRIASADRSSLLQQELDNYQSRINNTRKRCDKKKVLPHGIPELTHTCAADYGALDFKVMVNQGAINHVCQLYINPNHAVFKLVSPPLSAFLELCYNELGRPPVERETIWMIYHSTLELIRQCEEVSAILVAIDANDTVENGEMPLLEGLHNLPETDYYMGGVGNGMGLRELSVCIIVHVS
;
A
#
# COMPACT_ATOMS: atom_id res chain seq x y z
N MET A 1 -33.16 -3.24 29.27
CA MET A 1 -32.06 -4.20 29.50
C MET A 1 -31.67 -4.85 28.16
N SER A 2 -30.79 -4.22 27.38
CA SER A 2 -30.30 -4.77 26.10
C SER A 2 -29.05 -4.03 25.61
N ARG A 3 -27.91 -4.22 26.29
CA ARG A 3 -26.59 -3.73 25.82
C ARG A 3 -25.42 -4.68 26.14
N ILE A 4 -25.67 -5.99 26.23
CA ILE A 4 -24.61 -6.97 26.54
C ILE A 4 -24.24 -7.84 25.32
N ALA A 5 -25.06 -7.91 24.26
CA ALA A 5 -24.83 -8.83 23.13
C ALA A 5 -23.89 -8.30 22.01
N SER A 6 -23.23 -7.15 22.21
CA SER A 6 -22.39 -6.49 21.18
C SER A 6 -20.89 -6.76 21.38
N ALA A 7 -20.39 -6.69 22.61
CA ALA A 7 -18.96 -6.86 22.90
C ALA A 7 -18.48 -8.31 22.70
N ASP A 8 -19.35 -9.30 22.97
CA ASP A 8 -19.02 -10.73 22.91
C ASP A 8 -18.93 -11.29 21.48
N ARG A 9 -19.52 -10.59 20.50
CA ARG A 9 -19.40 -10.97 19.08
C ARG A 9 -18.10 -10.49 18.43
N SER A 10 -17.53 -9.39 18.92
CA SER A 10 -16.25 -8.88 18.40
C SER A 10 -15.08 -9.79 18.78
N SER A 11 -15.11 -10.38 19.99
CA SER A 11 -14.11 -11.36 20.44
C SER A 11 -14.20 -12.68 19.68
N LEU A 12 -15.42 -13.19 19.44
CA LEU A 12 -15.64 -14.40 18.65
C LEU A 12 -15.21 -14.22 17.19
N LEU A 13 -15.54 -13.07 16.58
CA LEU A 13 -15.08 -12.76 15.22
C LEU A 13 -13.56 -12.68 15.16
N GLN A 14 -12.92 -12.01 16.12
CA GLN A 14 -11.46 -11.92 16.17
C GLN A 14 -10.83 -13.30 16.34
N GLN A 15 -11.38 -14.15 17.22
CA GLN A 15 -10.90 -15.50 17.43
C GLN A 15 -11.03 -16.37 16.17
N GLU A 16 -12.13 -16.24 15.42
CA GLU A 16 -12.28 -16.92 14.12
C GLU A 16 -11.28 -16.41 13.08
N LEU A 17 -11.00 -15.10 13.04
CA LEU A 17 -9.98 -14.52 12.16
C LEU A 17 -8.58 -15.01 12.52
N ASP A 18 -8.26 -15.09 13.80
CA ASP A 18 -6.96 -15.58 14.30
C ASP A 18 -6.80 -17.07 13.98
N ASN A 19 -7.86 -17.86 14.17
CA ASN A 19 -7.90 -19.28 13.79
C ASN A 19 -7.73 -19.45 12.28
N TYR A 20 -8.40 -18.61 11.48
CA TYR A 20 -8.29 -18.62 10.03
C TYR A 20 -6.86 -18.25 9.58
N GLN A 21 -6.29 -17.19 10.13
CA GLN A 21 -4.91 -16.76 9.87
C GLN A 21 -3.93 -17.90 10.19
N SER A 22 -4.04 -18.47 11.39
CA SER A 22 -3.19 -19.59 11.81
C SER A 22 -3.31 -20.78 10.86
N ARG A 23 -4.53 -21.17 10.48
CA ARG A 23 -4.74 -22.26 9.53
C ARG A 23 -4.13 -21.96 8.16
N ILE A 24 -4.32 -20.76 7.64
CA ILE A 24 -3.82 -20.37 6.32
C ILE A 24 -2.30 -20.29 6.27
N ASN A 25 -1.67 -19.77 7.33
CA ASN A 25 -0.23 -19.58 7.41
C ASN A 25 0.52 -20.87 7.76
N ASN A 26 -0.10 -21.78 8.52
CA ASN A 26 0.52 -23.02 8.97
C ASN A 26 0.17 -24.26 8.12
N THR A 27 -0.76 -24.16 7.16
CA THR A 27 -1.09 -25.28 6.27
C THR A 27 -0.26 -25.23 4.99
N ARG A 28 0.34 -26.35 4.62
CA ARG A 28 1.03 -26.52 3.34
C ARG A 28 0.04 -26.33 2.19
N LYS A 29 0.33 -25.41 1.27
CA LYS A 29 -0.47 -25.21 0.06
C LYS A 29 -0.27 -26.37 -0.91
N ARG A 30 -1.31 -26.68 -1.70
CA ARG A 30 -1.24 -27.68 -2.77
C ARG A 30 -0.14 -27.27 -3.76
N CYS A 31 0.72 -28.22 -4.10
CA CYS A 31 1.77 -28.01 -5.09
C CYS A 31 1.15 -27.72 -6.47
N ASP A 32 1.52 -26.58 -7.06
CA ASP A 32 1.21 -26.21 -8.43
C ASP A 32 2.49 -26.28 -9.26
N LYS A 33 2.54 -27.25 -10.17
CA LYS A 33 3.72 -27.50 -11.01
C LYS A 33 4.02 -26.36 -12.00
N LYS A 34 3.08 -25.42 -12.18
CA LYS A 34 3.25 -24.26 -13.07
C LYS A 34 3.87 -23.04 -12.35
N LYS A 35 4.06 -23.10 -11.02
CA LYS A 35 4.55 -21.97 -10.23
C LYS A 35 5.92 -22.28 -9.65
N VAL A 36 6.88 -21.36 -9.86
CA VAL A 36 8.24 -21.40 -9.32
C VAL A 36 8.34 -20.86 -7.87
N LEU A 37 7.21 -20.77 -7.17
CA LEU A 37 7.16 -20.22 -5.81
C LEU A 37 7.69 -21.23 -4.79
N PRO A 38 8.28 -20.77 -3.67
CA PRO A 38 8.79 -21.67 -2.64
C PRO A 38 7.67 -22.58 -2.11
N HIS A 39 7.93 -23.89 -2.09
CA HIS A 39 6.92 -24.89 -1.76
C HIS A 39 7.00 -25.27 -0.28
N GLY A 40 6.16 -24.68 0.55
CA GLY A 40 6.20 -24.91 1.99
C GLY A 40 4.96 -24.45 2.74
N ILE A 41 5.04 -24.54 4.05
CA ILE A 41 4.11 -23.86 4.96
C ILE A 41 4.49 -22.37 4.92
N PRO A 42 3.58 -21.45 4.57
CA PRO A 42 3.91 -20.02 4.43
C PRO A 42 4.71 -19.43 5.59
N GLU A 43 4.34 -19.74 6.83
CA GLU A 43 5.05 -19.27 8.02
C GLU A 43 6.52 -19.72 8.08
N LEU A 44 6.78 -20.99 7.70
CA LEU A 44 8.12 -21.57 7.66
C LEU A 44 8.92 -21.11 6.43
N THR A 45 8.24 -20.89 5.30
CA THR A 45 8.86 -20.27 4.12
C THR A 45 9.30 -18.85 4.41
N HIS A 46 8.56 -18.10 5.22
CA HIS A 46 8.92 -16.74 5.61
C HIS A 46 10.11 -16.72 6.59
N THR A 47 10.12 -17.61 7.59
CA THR A 47 11.15 -17.64 8.64
C THR A 47 12.43 -18.39 8.25
N CYS A 48 12.31 -19.42 7.41
CA CYS A 48 13.39 -20.31 6.99
C CYS A 48 13.41 -20.48 5.46
N ALA A 49 13.33 -19.38 4.71
CA ALA A 49 13.22 -19.39 3.24
C ALA A 49 14.28 -20.27 2.53
N ALA A 50 15.51 -20.32 3.06
CA ALA A 50 16.61 -21.10 2.51
C ALA A 50 16.32 -22.62 2.50
N ASP A 51 15.65 -23.14 3.53
CA ASP A 51 15.35 -24.57 3.67
C ASP A 51 14.26 -25.03 2.69
N TYR A 52 13.48 -24.09 2.16
CA TYR A 52 12.39 -24.35 1.21
C TYR A 52 12.76 -24.02 -0.24
N GLY A 53 14.05 -23.83 -0.52
CA GLY A 53 14.55 -23.54 -1.86
C GLY A 53 13.98 -22.23 -2.42
N ALA A 54 13.65 -21.27 -1.55
CA ALA A 54 13.17 -19.97 -1.98
C ALA A 54 14.28 -19.23 -2.76
N LEU A 55 13.93 -18.74 -3.94
CA LEU A 55 14.81 -17.88 -4.73
C LEU A 55 14.57 -16.43 -4.33
N ASP A 56 15.65 -15.67 -4.20
CA ASP A 56 15.55 -14.22 -4.03
C ASP A 56 15.31 -13.57 -5.39
N PHE A 57 14.11 -13.03 -5.58
CA PHE A 57 13.72 -12.28 -6.78
C PHE A 57 13.82 -10.76 -6.58
N LYS A 58 14.49 -10.31 -5.51
CA LYS A 58 14.62 -8.89 -5.21
C LYS A 58 15.36 -8.16 -6.33
N VAL A 59 14.64 -7.27 -7.01
CA VAL A 59 15.24 -6.33 -7.94
C VAL A 59 15.85 -5.21 -7.10
N MET A 60 17.19 -5.20 -7.03
CA MET A 60 17.92 -4.11 -6.39
C MET A 60 17.90 -2.89 -7.31
N VAL A 61 17.00 -1.96 -7.04
CA VAL A 61 16.91 -0.70 -7.78
C VAL A 61 17.86 0.32 -7.15
N ASN A 62 18.68 0.96 -7.99
CA ASN A 62 19.56 2.04 -7.54
C ASN A 62 18.73 3.24 -7.08
N GLN A 63 18.96 3.74 -5.86
CA GLN A 63 18.19 4.86 -5.31
C GLN A 63 18.33 6.15 -6.13
N GLY A 64 19.49 6.40 -6.74
CA GLY A 64 19.69 7.51 -7.67
C GLY A 64 18.83 7.39 -8.92
N ALA A 65 18.65 6.17 -9.45
CA ALA A 65 17.74 5.93 -10.57
C ALA A 65 16.27 6.17 -10.20
N ILE A 66 15.83 5.75 -9.00
CA ILE A 66 14.49 6.08 -8.49
C ILE A 66 14.32 7.59 -8.40
N ASN A 67 15.26 8.28 -7.76
CA ASN A 67 15.20 9.73 -7.59
C ASN A 67 15.15 10.45 -8.94
N HIS A 68 15.93 9.99 -9.93
CA HIS A 68 15.92 10.55 -11.28
C HIS A 68 14.58 10.35 -11.99
N VAL A 69 14.00 9.14 -11.93
CA VAL A 69 12.66 8.85 -12.49
C VAL A 69 11.58 9.68 -11.79
N CYS A 70 11.66 9.81 -10.46
CA CYS A 70 10.77 10.70 -9.72
C CYS A 70 10.92 12.15 -10.21
N GLN A 71 12.13 12.69 -10.33
CA GLN A 71 12.31 14.06 -10.83
C GLN A 71 11.81 14.25 -12.27
N LEU A 72 11.92 13.20 -13.10
CA LEU A 72 11.55 13.26 -14.52
C LEU A 72 10.04 13.19 -14.74
N TYR A 73 9.34 12.32 -14.00
CA TYR A 73 7.91 12.03 -14.23
C TYR A 73 6.99 12.51 -13.12
N ILE A 74 7.51 12.69 -11.91
CA ILE A 74 6.73 13.15 -10.76
C ILE A 74 6.94 14.65 -10.64
N ASN A 75 5.91 15.42 -10.99
CA ASN A 75 5.84 16.82 -10.58
C ASN A 75 5.57 16.86 -9.07
N PRO A 76 6.50 17.34 -8.23
CA PRO A 76 6.32 17.37 -6.77
C PRO A 76 5.17 18.28 -6.32
N ASN A 77 4.73 19.19 -7.19
CA ASN A 77 3.60 20.08 -6.95
C ASN A 77 2.27 19.53 -7.51
N HIS A 78 2.26 18.31 -8.04
CA HIS A 78 1.05 17.70 -8.58
C HIS A 78 0.00 17.50 -7.49
N ALA A 79 -1.26 17.84 -7.80
CA ALA A 79 -2.37 17.79 -6.84
C ALA A 79 -2.57 16.39 -6.23
N VAL A 80 -2.25 15.32 -6.96
CA VAL A 80 -2.31 13.93 -6.46
C VAL A 80 -1.49 13.69 -5.18
N PHE A 81 -0.42 14.47 -4.94
CA PHE A 81 0.38 14.35 -3.72
C PHE A 81 -0.19 15.14 -2.54
N LYS A 82 -1.20 15.99 -2.79
CA LYS A 82 -1.97 16.65 -1.74
C LYS A 82 -3.06 15.68 -1.25
N LEU A 83 -2.64 14.69 -0.46
CA LEU A 83 -3.52 13.67 0.12
C LEU A 83 -4.67 14.24 0.95
N VAL A 84 -4.49 15.47 1.45
CA VAL A 84 -5.48 16.19 2.24
C VAL A 84 -5.61 17.58 1.62
N SER A 85 -6.86 18.01 1.41
CA SER A 85 -7.12 19.37 0.92
C SER A 85 -6.60 20.40 1.94
N PRO A 86 -6.11 21.57 1.48
CA PRO A 86 -5.62 22.59 2.40
C PRO A 86 -6.61 23.02 3.50
N PRO A 87 -7.93 23.17 3.23
CA PRO A 87 -8.91 23.49 4.27
C PRO A 87 -9.03 22.39 5.34
N LEU A 88 -9.06 21.12 4.92
CA LEU A 88 -9.12 20.00 5.85
C LEU A 88 -7.82 19.87 6.65
N SER A 89 -6.67 20.07 6.02
CA SER A 89 -5.38 20.04 6.72
C SER A 89 -5.28 21.11 7.80
N ALA A 90 -5.73 22.34 7.52
CA ALA A 90 -5.76 23.41 8.51
C ALA A 90 -6.67 23.07 9.70
N PHE A 91 -7.82 22.45 9.43
CA PHE A 91 -8.74 22.00 10.47
C PHE A 91 -8.16 20.86 11.32
N LEU A 92 -7.53 19.86 10.70
CA LEU A 92 -6.87 18.77 11.41
C LEU A 92 -5.73 19.26 12.31
N GLU A 93 -4.96 20.25 11.86
CA GLU A 93 -3.94 20.90 12.68
C GLU A 93 -4.52 21.58 13.92
N LEU A 94 -5.70 22.23 13.80
CA LEU A 94 -6.40 22.80 14.96
C LEU A 94 -6.80 21.71 15.95
N CYS A 95 -7.43 20.62 15.49
CA CYS A 95 -7.78 19.50 16.36
C CYS A 95 -6.55 18.89 17.05
N TYR A 96 -5.44 18.76 16.32
CA TYR A 96 -4.21 18.20 16.88
C TYR A 96 -3.54 19.13 17.90
N ASN A 97 -3.66 20.45 17.72
CA ASN A 97 -3.24 21.45 18.70
C ASN A 97 -4.07 21.38 19.98
N GLU A 98 -5.40 21.20 19.87
CA GLU A 98 -6.31 21.04 21.02
C GLU A 98 -5.96 19.79 21.87
N LEU A 99 -5.44 18.74 21.23
CA LEU A 99 -4.94 17.54 21.92
C LEU A 99 -3.58 17.74 22.61
N GLY A 100 -2.95 18.91 22.46
CA GLY A 100 -1.63 19.20 23.04
C GLY A 100 -0.46 18.58 22.29
N ARG A 101 -0.65 18.22 21.01
CA ARG A 101 0.39 17.62 20.13
C ARG A 101 1.10 16.40 20.75
N PRO A 102 0.36 15.35 21.14
CA PRO A 102 0.96 14.15 21.71
C PRO A 102 1.94 13.50 20.72
N PRO A 103 3.08 12.94 21.17
CA PRO A 103 4.04 12.30 20.27
C PRO A 103 3.41 11.07 19.57
N VAL A 104 3.59 10.99 18.25
CA VAL A 104 3.08 9.89 17.43
C VAL A 104 4.07 8.74 17.44
N GLU A 105 3.77 7.74 18.24
CA GLU A 105 4.51 6.48 18.38
C GLU A 105 3.60 5.31 17.99
N ARG A 106 4.17 4.12 17.81
CA ARG A 106 3.41 2.94 17.36
C ARG A 106 2.27 2.58 18.31
N GLU A 107 2.48 2.81 19.61
CA GLU A 107 1.54 2.51 20.68
C GLU A 107 0.49 3.62 20.85
N THR A 108 0.83 4.88 20.50
CA THR A 108 -0.04 6.05 20.72
C THR A 108 -0.85 6.44 19.48
N ILE A 109 -0.43 6.04 18.28
CA ILE A 109 -1.01 6.46 17.00
C ILE A 109 -2.53 6.25 16.93
N TRP A 110 -3.02 5.10 17.40
CA TRP A 110 -4.45 4.79 17.37
C TRP A 110 -5.25 5.65 18.34
N MET A 111 -4.71 5.91 19.54
CA MET A 111 -5.37 6.80 20.50
C MET A 111 -5.45 8.22 19.95
N ILE A 112 -4.34 8.73 19.42
CA ILE A 112 -4.27 10.07 18.82
C ILE A 112 -5.28 10.17 17.67
N TYR A 113 -5.35 9.16 16.80
CA TYR A 113 -6.33 9.08 15.73
C TYR A 113 -7.76 9.13 16.25
N HIS A 114 -8.10 8.31 17.26
CA HIS A 114 -9.44 8.27 17.84
C HIS A 114 -9.83 9.60 18.50
N SER A 115 -8.94 10.20 19.29
CA SER A 115 -9.19 11.50 19.92
C SER A 115 -9.37 12.61 18.88
N THR A 116 -8.56 12.60 17.82
CA THR A 116 -8.69 13.58 16.73
C THR A 116 -10.02 13.37 15.99
N LEU A 117 -10.40 12.12 15.73
CA LEU A 117 -11.67 11.78 15.08
C LEU A 117 -12.89 12.19 15.92
N GLU A 118 -12.82 12.07 17.25
CA GLU A 118 -13.89 12.51 18.14
C GLU A 118 -14.06 14.03 18.10
N LEU A 119 -12.97 14.81 18.09
CA LEU A 119 -13.03 16.27 17.93
C LEU A 119 -13.67 16.66 16.60
N ILE A 120 -13.25 16.02 15.50
CA ILE A 120 -13.82 16.25 14.16
C ILE A 120 -15.33 16.00 14.18
N ARG A 121 -15.80 14.89 14.77
CA ARG A 121 -17.23 14.54 14.82
C ARG A 121 -18.08 15.51 15.63
N GLN A 122 -17.48 16.23 16.57
CA GLN A 122 -18.18 17.21 17.41
C GLN A 122 -18.27 18.58 16.73
N CYS A 123 -17.49 18.83 15.66
CA CYS A 123 -17.54 20.07 14.90
C CYS A 123 -18.61 20.01 13.81
N GLU A 124 -19.58 20.92 13.89
CA GLU A 124 -20.65 21.09 12.89
C GLU A 124 -20.10 21.59 11.53
N GLU A 125 -18.93 22.24 11.53
CA GLU A 125 -18.25 22.85 10.38
C GLU A 125 -17.65 21.83 9.39
N VAL A 126 -17.52 20.56 9.77
CA VAL A 126 -16.92 19.51 8.91
C VAL A 126 -17.72 19.31 7.63
N SER A 127 -19.05 19.45 7.70
CA SER A 127 -19.92 19.36 6.52
C SER A 127 -19.64 20.48 5.51
N ALA A 128 -19.32 21.69 5.97
CA ALA A 128 -18.99 22.81 5.08
C ALA A 128 -17.59 22.64 4.45
N ILE A 129 -16.64 22.10 5.21
CA ILE A 129 -15.29 21.78 4.71
C ILE A 129 -15.36 20.70 3.61
N LEU A 130 -16.15 19.65 3.80
CA LEU A 130 -16.33 18.57 2.82
C LEU A 130 -16.95 19.08 1.50
N VAL A 131 -17.96 19.96 1.59
CA VAL A 131 -18.58 20.58 0.41
C VAL A 131 -17.60 21.45 -0.39
N ALA A 132 -16.67 22.13 0.29
CA ALA A 132 -15.62 22.91 -0.36
C ALA A 132 -14.53 22.06 -1.03
N ILE A 133 -14.40 20.79 -0.64
CA ILE A 133 -13.45 19.83 -1.22
C ILE A 133 -13.98 19.29 -2.54
N ASP A 134 -15.24 18.85 -2.56
CA ASP A 134 -15.89 18.32 -3.77
C ASP A 134 -15.94 19.33 -4.92
N ALA A 135 -16.03 20.63 -4.62
CA ALA A 135 -16.04 21.68 -5.64
C ALA A 135 -14.70 21.90 -6.36
N ASN A 136 -13.58 21.44 -5.77
CA ASN A 136 -12.23 21.61 -6.31
C ASN A 136 -11.68 20.36 -7.03
N ASP A 137 -12.35 19.21 -6.93
CA ASP A 137 -11.95 17.96 -7.58
C ASP A 137 -12.37 17.95 -9.07
N THR A 138 -11.81 18.88 -9.84
CA THR A 138 -11.74 18.72 -11.31
C THR A 138 -10.53 17.85 -11.60
N VAL A 139 -10.71 16.53 -11.48
CA VAL A 139 -9.71 15.57 -11.95
C VAL A 139 -9.60 15.76 -13.46
N GLU A 140 -8.55 16.45 -13.91
CA GLU A 140 -8.15 16.37 -15.31
C GLU A 140 -7.86 14.89 -15.59
N ASN A 141 -8.77 14.27 -16.32
CA ASN A 141 -8.65 12.90 -16.78
C ASN A 141 -7.57 12.89 -17.87
N GLY A 142 -6.32 13.02 -17.45
CA GLY A 142 -5.16 12.94 -18.32
C GLY A 142 -5.02 11.50 -18.77
N GLU A 143 -5.55 11.18 -19.95
CA GLU A 143 -5.14 9.98 -20.67
C GLU A 143 -3.62 10.06 -20.85
N MET A 144 -2.90 9.25 -20.07
CA MET A 144 -1.45 9.17 -20.18
C MET A 144 -1.11 8.39 -21.47
N PRO A 145 -0.50 9.02 -22.48
CA PRO A 145 -0.14 8.32 -23.70
C PRO A 145 0.89 7.23 -23.41
N LEU A 146 0.79 6.11 -24.14
CA LEU A 146 1.81 5.05 -24.09
C LEU A 146 3.18 5.63 -24.45
N LEU A 147 4.20 5.28 -23.66
CA LEU A 147 5.60 5.61 -23.99
C LEU A 147 5.95 5.03 -25.37
N GLU A 148 6.73 5.78 -26.14
CA GLU A 148 7.12 5.43 -27.50
C GLU A 148 7.83 4.06 -27.52
N GLY A 149 7.33 3.12 -28.34
CA GLY A 149 7.83 1.76 -28.43
C GLY A 149 7.20 0.74 -27.46
N LEU A 150 6.25 1.14 -26.61
CA LEU A 150 5.47 0.22 -25.78
C LEU A 150 4.13 -0.15 -26.44
N HIS A 151 3.71 -1.39 -26.21
CA HIS A 151 2.40 -1.90 -26.64
C HIS A 151 1.58 -2.28 -25.41
N ASN A 152 0.24 -2.26 -25.55
CA ASN A 152 -0.67 -2.77 -24.52
C ASN A 152 -0.33 -4.21 -24.16
N LEU A 153 -0.40 -4.55 -22.88
CA LEU A 153 -0.18 -5.92 -22.43
C LEU A 153 -1.19 -6.85 -23.11
N PRO A 154 -0.74 -7.98 -23.70
CA PRO A 154 -1.64 -8.94 -24.32
C PRO A 154 -2.53 -9.59 -23.25
N GLU A 155 -3.83 -9.67 -23.55
CA GLU A 155 -4.93 -10.09 -22.67
C GLU A 155 -4.97 -11.62 -22.41
N THR A 156 -3.81 -12.28 -22.39
CA THR A 156 -3.72 -13.75 -22.35
C THR A 156 -3.34 -14.27 -20.97
N ASP A 157 -3.99 -15.37 -20.58
CA ASP A 157 -3.87 -16.13 -19.31
C ASP A 157 -2.47 -16.73 -19.03
N TYR A 158 -1.43 -16.28 -19.73
CA TYR A 158 -0.07 -16.81 -19.71
C TYR A 158 0.87 -15.95 -18.85
N TYR A 159 0.39 -15.50 -17.70
CA TYR A 159 1.24 -14.80 -16.72
C TYR A 159 2.15 -15.79 -16.00
N MET A 160 3.33 -16.04 -16.57
CA MET A 160 4.35 -16.95 -16.03
C MET A 160 5.27 -16.26 -15.01
N GLY A 161 4.70 -15.47 -14.10
CA GLY A 161 5.42 -14.93 -12.92
C GLY A 161 6.77 -14.28 -13.22
N GLY A 162 6.93 -13.68 -14.40
CA GLY A 162 8.15 -12.96 -14.78
C GLY A 162 9.37 -13.81 -15.14
N VAL A 163 9.26 -15.08 -15.56
CA VAL A 163 10.47 -15.85 -15.90
C VAL A 163 10.37 -16.73 -17.14
N GLY A 164 11.12 -16.37 -18.18
CA GLY A 164 11.65 -17.32 -19.15
C GLY A 164 12.71 -18.20 -18.49
N ASN A 165 12.34 -19.44 -18.16
CA ASN A 165 13.23 -20.51 -17.65
C ASN A 165 13.91 -20.29 -16.28
N GLY A 166 13.29 -19.59 -15.34
CA GLY A 166 13.76 -19.60 -13.94
C GLY A 166 15.14 -18.96 -13.68
N MET A 167 15.78 -18.38 -14.68
CA MET A 167 17.03 -17.64 -14.51
C MET A 167 16.64 -16.24 -14.07
N GLY A 168 16.70 -15.96 -12.77
CA GLY A 168 16.51 -14.61 -12.25
C GLY A 168 17.35 -13.58 -13.01
N LEU A 169 17.03 -12.29 -12.83
CA LEU A 169 17.81 -11.18 -13.37
C LEU A 169 19.26 -11.30 -12.84
N ARG A 170 20.13 -11.99 -13.60
CA ARG A 170 21.58 -11.78 -13.50
C ARG A 170 21.81 -10.29 -13.68
N GLU A 171 22.84 -9.73 -13.05
CA GLU A 171 23.29 -8.34 -13.15
C GLU A 171 23.34 -7.86 -14.61
N LEU A 172 22.18 -7.53 -15.16
CA LEU A 172 22.03 -6.63 -16.25
C LEU A 172 22.00 -5.30 -15.53
N SER A 173 23.18 -4.70 -15.43
CA SER A 173 23.31 -3.26 -15.46
C SER A 173 22.38 -2.75 -16.56
N VAL A 174 21.14 -2.40 -16.18
CA VAL A 174 20.16 -1.78 -17.06
C VAL A 174 20.77 -0.43 -17.40
N CYS A 175 21.53 -0.41 -18.48
CA CYS A 175 22.04 0.80 -19.08
C CYS A 175 20.81 1.46 -19.72
N ILE A 176 20.11 2.29 -18.95
CA ILE A 176 19.14 3.21 -19.50
C ILE A 176 19.96 4.19 -20.33
N ILE A 177 20.01 3.96 -21.65
CA ILE A 177 20.53 4.95 -22.59
C ILE A 177 19.49 6.07 -22.61
N VAL A 178 19.69 7.08 -21.77
CA VAL A 178 18.99 8.36 -21.91
C VAL A 178 19.66 9.07 -23.08
N HIS A 179 19.05 9.00 -24.26
CA HIS A 179 19.46 9.83 -25.38
C HIS A 179 18.94 11.25 -25.11
N VAL A 180 19.85 12.15 -24.73
CA VAL A 180 19.56 13.58 -24.60
C VAL A 180 19.90 14.21 -25.95
N SER A 181 18.88 14.75 -26.61
CA SER A 181 19.04 15.73 -27.70
C SER A 181 18.82 17.13 -27.14
#